data_AF-A0A257H7Z8-F1
#
_entry.id   AF-A0A257H7Z8-F1
#
_cell.length_a   1.000
_cell.length_b   1.000
_cell.length_c   1.000
_cell.angle_alpha   90.00
_cell.angle_beta   90.00
_cell.angle_gamma   90.00
#
_symmetry.space_group_name_H-M   'P 1'
#
loop_
_entity.id
_entity.type
_entity.pdbx_description
1 polymer ?
#
loop_
_entity_poly.entity_id
_entity_poly.type
_entity_poly.pdbx_seq_one_letter_code
_entity_poly.pdbx_strand_id
1 'polypeptide(L)'
;MSLGAVSGNFIDKNAGTGKTVNIAGLTLSGADARNYALSSTTATASANIAPKVLTTGGYQVTSKVYDGNRSAAVTGGVLSGALAGDSVSLTSVVASFSDKNAGLAKPVTIAGGLLSGADAGNYSLSSSGSTATADIVPRPVTVGGLSANNKVYDGTTLAVVSGGVVTGAVAGDTVSVNVGASAFADKNVGTGKLISVSGVALAGADALNYSLASTSTSLTANIAARPVTVGSISVSGKTYDGTTAAQVSGGSLLGAVSGDAGSIGALSGSFLDKNVGTNKPVVLSGLVLNGGDASNYSLNPGSVSAVASIAPRVVSVSALTAGDKVYDGTTSATLLGGVLSGAVAGDNVALAPVSGNFLDKNVGAAKPVAVSGLSLTGGDAGNYTLGLVGVNASASITPKPLVVSGITALNKPYDGKTDATIDTSKAVLSGLVAGDLVTTTEMKAAFADKNAGTAKKVLLTGLGLTGADARNYTFSGDSVTTADITVRESSNWLGAAGDLWSDPKNWDVVPEGANVRSVVFPANT
;
A
#
# COMPACT_ATOMS: atom_id res chain seq x y z
N MET A 1 21.74 25.32 139.85
CA MET A 1 22.29 26.48 139.12
C MET A 1 22.17 26.22 137.62
N SER A 2 21.62 27.15 136.85
CA SER A 2 21.46 27.05 135.38
C SER A 2 21.73 28.39 134.71
N LEU A 3 22.11 28.37 133.43
CA LEU A 3 22.11 29.57 132.60
C LEU A 3 20.66 30.01 132.32
N GLY A 4 20.40 31.32 132.41
CA GLY A 4 19.12 31.89 131.99
C GLY A 4 18.90 31.78 130.48
N ALA A 5 17.66 31.99 130.02
CA ALA A 5 17.38 32.06 128.59
C ALA A 5 18.18 33.21 127.95
N VAL A 6 18.86 32.93 126.84
CA VAL A 6 19.73 33.88 126.14
C VAL A 6 19.41 33.88 124.65
N SER A 7 19.47 35.05 124.02
CA SER A 7 19.39 35.20 122.57
C SER A 7 20.80 35.37 121.99
N GLY A 8 21.08 34.68 120.88
CA GLY A 8 22.32 34.84 120.11
C GLY A 8 22.03 35.37 118.72
N ASN A 9 22.95 36.18 118.18
CA ASN A 9 22.86 36.71 116.81
C ASN A 9 23.95 36.09 115.93
N PHE A 10 23.60 35.73 114.70
CA PHE A 10 24.60 35.40 113.68
C PHE A 10 25.41 36.64 113.31
N ILE A 11 26.66 36.43 112.91
CA ILE A 11 27.56 37.53 112.50
C ILE A 11 27.11 38.23 111.21
N ASP A 12 26.36 37.54 110.36
CA ASP A 12 25.75 38.08 109.15
C ASP A 12 24.50 37.25 108.75
N LYS A 13 23.74 37.75 107.79
CA LYS A 13 22.48 37.15 107.30
C LYS A 13 22.66 35.98 106.32
N ASN A 14 23.89 35.70 105.87
CA ASN A 14 24.14 34.84 104.71
C ASN A 14 24.08 33.35 105.08
N ALA A 15 23.58 32.52 104.16
CA ALA A 15 23.57 31.08 104.33
C ALA A 15 25.00 30.53 104.49
N GLY A 16 25.13 29.45 105.26
CA GLY A 16 26.43 28.84 105.53
C GLY A 16 26.38 27.81 106.63
N THR A 17 27.34 26.90 106.62
CA THR A 17 27.52 25.90 107.66
C THR A 17 28.48 26.42 108.73
N GLY A 18 28.26 26.01 109.98
CA GLY A 18 29.16 26.30 111.09
C GLY A 18 29.29 27.78 111.47
N LYS A 19 28.34 28.64 111.08
CA LYS A 19 28.42 30.08 111.30
C LYS A 19 28.47 30.41 112.79
N THR A 20 29.30 31.38 113.13
CA THR A 20 29.43 31.89 114.51
C THR A 20 28.16 32.61 114.94
N VAL A 21 27.63 32.21 116.08
CA VAL A 21 26.54 32.86 116.81
C VAL A 21 27.14 33.55 118.02
N ASN A 22 27.11 34.88 118.05
CA ASN A 22 27.56 35.67 119.17
C ASN A 22 26.44 35.73 120.22
N ILE A 23 26.75 35.24 121.42
CA ILE A 23 25.84 35.18 122.57
C ILE A 23 26.32 36.24 123.56
N ALA A 24 25.42 37.13 123.97
CA ALA A 24 25.70 38.18 124.95
C ALA A 24 24.61 38.20 126.03
N GLY A 25 24.92 38.77 127.19
CA GLY A 25 23.97 38.88 128.31
C GLY A 25 23.77 37.58 129.06
N LEU A 26 24.79 36.71 129.11
CA LEU A 26 24.75 35.49 129.93
C LEU A 26 24.55 35.87 131.40
N THR A 27 23.55 35.27 132.03
CA THR A 27 23.24 35.44 133.46
C THR A 27 23.06 34.07 134.11
N LEU A 28 23.44 33.98 135.38
CA LEU A 28 23.22 32.80 136.22
C LEU A 28 21.84 32.90 136.87
N SER A 29 21.11 31.79 136.90
CA SER A 29 19.78 31.67 137.50
C SER A 29 19.68 30.49 138.46
N GLY A 30 18.70 30.54 139.38
CA GLY A 30 18.50 29.56 140.45
C GLY A 30 18.95 30.06 141.83
N ALA A 31 18.59 29.31 142.90
CA ALA A 31 18.76 29.72 144.30
C ALA A 31 20.21 30.08 144.66
N ASP A 32 21.19 29.35 144.11
CA ASP A 32 22.62 29.54 144.41
C ASP A 32 23.34 30.52 143.46
N ALA A 33 22.64 31.18 142.53
CA ALA A 33 23.28 32.01 141.50
C ALA A 33 24.10 33.17 142.08
N ARG A 34 23.77 33.68 143.28
CA ARG A 34 24.49 34.77 143.95
C ARG A 34 25.86 34.37 144.52
N ASN A 35 26.15 33.07 144.62
CA ASN A 35 27.40 32.56 145.18
C ASN A 35 28.53 32.46 144.13
N TYR A 36 28.27 32.82 142.87
CA TYR A 36 29.19 32.64 141.75
C TYR A 36 29.11 33.84 140.80
N ALA A 37 30.22 34.18 140.14
CA ALA A 37 30.28 35.17 139.07
C ALA A 37 30.67 34.48 137.75
N LEU A 38 30.05 34.89 136.64
CA LEU A 38 30.49 34.46 135.32
C LEU A 38 31.81 35.16 134.97
N SER A 39 32.81 34.40 134.53
CA SER A 39 34.10 34.93 134.05
C SER A 39 33.96 35.74 132.75
N SER A 40 32.90 35.46 131.98
CA SER A 40 32.52 36.21 130.78
C SER A 40 31.00 36.26 130.66
N THR A 41 30.47 37.41 130.26
CA THR A 41 29.04 37.58 129.95
C THR A 41 28.71 37.31 128.48
N THR A 42 29.72 36.90 127.70
CA THR A 42 29.60 36.55 126.27
C THR A 42 30.14 35.15 125.98
N ALA A 43 29.57 34.48 124.99
CA ALA A 43 30.05 33.21 124.45
C ALA A 43 29.84 33.15 122.93
N THR A 44 30.45 32.17 122.27
CA THR A 44 30.20 31.87 120.85
C THR A 44 29.67 30.45 120.72
N ALA A 45 28.64 30.27 119.91
CA ALA A 45 28.19 28.96 119.45
C ALA A 45 28.36 28.87 117.93
N SER A 46 28.16 27.66 117.39
CA SER A 46 28.16 27.41 115.95
C SER A 46 26.80 26.84 115.54
N ALA A 47 26.21 27.41 114.50
CA ALA A 47 24.94 26.94 113.93
C ALA A 47 24.92 27.13 112.40
N ASN A 48 24.02 26.43 111.73
CA ASN A 48 23.87 26.54 110.27
C ASN A 48 22.74 27.51 109.93
N ILE A 49 22.95 28.34 108.91
CA ILE A 49 21.86 29.01 108.18
C ILE A 49 21.68 28.24 106.86
N ALA A 50 20.57 27.51 106.73
CA ALA A 50 20.27 26.78 105.51
C ALA A 50 19.88 27.75 104.37
N PRO A 51 20.33 27.52 103.12
CA PRO A 51 19.87 28.32 101.99
C PRO A 51 18.36 28.22 101.82
N LYS A 52 17.70 29.35 101.59
CA LYS A 52 16.26 29.36 101.34
C LYS A 52 15.99 28.80 99.95
N VAL A 53 15.03 27.89 99.84
CA VAL A 53 14.67 27.27 98.55
C VAL A 53 13.84 28.25 97.72
N LEU A 54 14.27 28.50 96.48
CA LEU A 54 13.52 29.23 95.46
C LEU A 54 12.90 28.26 94.46
N THR A 55 11.73 28.66 93.94
CA THR A 55 11.07 27.98 92.82
C THR A 55 11.06 28.89 91.60
N THR A 56 11.02 28.29 90.41
CA THR A 56 10.97 29.04 89.14
C THR A 56 9.66 28.76 88.39
N GLY A 57 9.17 29.73 87.63
CA GLY A 57 7.99 29.56 86.78
C GLY A 57 7.79 30.71 85.80
N GLY A 58 6.63 30.76 85.13
CA GLY A 58 6.30 31.86 84.20
C GLY A 58 7.16 31.87 82.93
N TYR A 59 7.63 30.70 82.48
CA TYR A 59 8.35 30.56 81.23
C TYR A 59 7.40 30.70 80.03
N GLN A 60 7.90 31.34 78.97
CA GLN A 60 7.23 31.46 77.69
C GLN A 60 8.12 30.89 76.60
N VAL A 61 7.57 30.00 75.77
CA VAL A 61 8.29 29.38 74.66
C VAL A 61 7.63 29.83 73.36
N THR A 62 8.44 30.31 72.42
CA THR A 62 7.94 30.77 71.12
C THR A 62 7.90 29.63 70.11
N SER A 63 6.82 29.55 69.33
CA SER A 63 6.76 28.69 68.15
C SER A 63 7.90 29.00 67.17
N LYS A 64 8.35 27.99 66.44
CA LYS A 64 9.44 28.12 65.44
C LYS A 64 9.05 27.47 64.12
N VAL A 65 9.73 27.87 63.05
CA VAL A 65 9.72 27.11 61.79
C VAL A 65 10.69 25.93 61.94
N TYR A 66 10.32 24.78 61.36
CA TYR A 66 11.15 23.60 61.34
C TYR A 66 12.55 23.89 60.78
N ASP A 67 13.59 23.51 61.54
CA ASP A 67 15.00 23.74 61.23
C ASP A 67 15.87 22.50 61.52
N GLY A 68 15.23 21.34 61.72
CA GLY A 68 15.90 20.06 61.98
C GLY A 68 16.41 19.86 63.41
N ASN A 69 16.22 20.80 64.33
CA ASN A 69 16.69 20.68 65.71
C ASN A 69 15.57 20.80 66.76
N ARG A 70 15.87 20.33 67.97
CA ARG A 70 14.96 20.34 69.12
C ARG A 70 15.05 21.60 69.98
N SER A 71 15.90 22.56 69.63
CA SER A 71 16.11 23.75 70.45
C SER A 71 14.88 24.66 70.44
N ALA A 72 14.48 25.13 71.62
CA ALA A 72 13.37 26.06 71.80
C ALA A 72 13.87 27.37 72.41
N ALA A 73 13.38 28.49 71.88
CA ALA A 73 13.65 29.79 72.47
C ALA A 73 12.70 30.00 73.66
N VAL A 74 13.28 30.18 74.85
CA VAL A 74 12.56 30.39 76.10
C VAL A 74 12.87 31.78 76.67
N THR A 75 11.84 32.46 77.13
CA THR A 75 11.93 33.74 77.85
C THR A 75 11.15 33.65 79.16
N GLY A 76 11.33 34.64 80.05
CA GLY A 76 10.75 34.61 81.39
C GLY A 76 11.63 33.88 82.40
N GLY A 77 11.03 33.16 83.35
CA GLY A 77 11.73 32.55 84.48
C GLY A 77 11.71 33.44 85.72
N VAL A 78 10.53 33.58 86.31
CA VAL A 78 10.32 34.35 87.54
C VAL A 78 10.74 33.49 88.73
N LEU A 79 11.63 34.03 89.57
CA LEU A 79 11.97 33.45 90.86
C LEU A 79 10.88 33.79 91.88
N SER A 80 10.38 32.76 92.57
CA SER A 80 9.45 32.92 93.69
C SER A 80 10.10 32.44 94.98
N GLY A 81 9.89 33.19 96.07
CA GLY A 81 10.43 32.91 97.40
C GLY A 81 11.62 33.77 97.83
N ALA A 82 12.16 34.63 96.94
CA ALA A 82 13.22 35.57 97.28
C ALA A 82 12.73 36.61 98.29
N LEU A 83 13.59 36.99 99.25
CA LEU A 83 13.27 38.01 100.23
C LEU A 83 13.39 39.41 99.61
N ALA A 84 12.51 40.33 100.02
CA ALA A 84 12.52 41.69 99.51
C ALA A 84 13.86 42.39 99.82
N GLY A 85 14.47 42.99 98.80
CA GLY A 85 15.77 43.67 98.90
C GLY A 85 16.98 42.80 98.55
N ASP A 86 16.83 41.47 98.44
CA ASP A 86 17.92 40.60 97.98
C ASP A 86 18.06 40.63 96.44
N SER A 87 19.30 40.63 95.96
CA SER A 87 19.65 40.61 94.54
C SER A 87 19.92 39.18 94.08
N VAL A 88 18.90 38.56 93.48
CA VAL A 88 18.96 37.20 92.92
C VAL A 88 18.25 37.14 91.57
N SER A 89 18.95 36.60 90.57
CA SER A 89 18.50 36.45 89.18
C SER A 89 18.73 35.03 88.67
N LEU A 90 17.92 34.61 87.70
CA LEU A 90 18.02 33.30 87.06
C LEU A 90 18.70 33.40 85.69
N THR A 91 19.73 32.59 85.44
CA THR A 91 20.43 32.51 84.14
C THR A 91 20.56 31.07 83.66
N SER A 92 21.06 30.85 82.45
CA SER A 92 21.37 29.50 81.91
C SER A 92 20.18 28.53 81.89
N VAL A 93 18.99 29.05 81.60
CA VAL A 93 17.80 28.24 81.32
C VAL A 93 17.86 27.78 79.88
N VAL A 94 17.64 26.49 79.66
CA VAL A 94 17.54 25.88 78.33
C VAL A 94 16.18 25.25 78.15
N ALA A 95 15.67 25.27 76.92
CA ALA A 95 14.41 24.66 76.57
C ALA A 95 14.57 23.80 75.31
N SER A 96 13.89 22.65 75.29
CA SER A 96 13.92 21.75 74.14
C SER A 96 12.58 21.06 73.91
N PHE A 97 12.20 20.94 72.64
CA PHE A 97 11.06 20.15 72.21
C PHE A 97 11.27 18.65 72.46
N SER A 98 10.19 17.89 72.60
CA SER A 98 10.21 16.42 72.72
C SER A 98 10.94 15.74 71.56
N ASP A 99 10.79 16.27 70.35
CA ASP A 99 11.41 15.80 69.11
C ASP A 99 11.48 16.96 68.09
N LYS A 100 12.17 16.76 66.97
CA LYS A 100 12.41 17.82 65.97
C LYS A 100 11.20 18.09 65.05
N ASN A 101 10.23 17.19 64.98
CA ASN A 101 9.24 17.18 63.89
C ASN A 101 8.21 18.31 64.02
N ALA A 102 7.68 18.76 62.89
CA ALA A 102 6.61 19.75 62.86
C ALA A 102 5.34 19.22 63.56
N GLY A 103 4.61 20.13 64.20
CA GLY A 103 3.43 19.79 64.97
C GLY A 103 2.93 20.98 65.79
N LEU A 104 1.66 20.90 66.18
CA LEU A 104 1.01 21.90 67.02
C LEU A 104 1.16 21.53 68.50
N ALA A 105 1.22 22.54 69.37
CA ALA A 105 1.26 22.45 70.82
C ALA A 105 2.27 21.41 71.34
N LYS A 106 3.46 21.35 70.72
CA LYS A 106 4.46 20.35 71.06
C LYS A 106 5.01 20.57 72.47
N PRO A 107 5.20 19.49 73.26
CA PRO A 107 5.80 19.59 74.58
C PRO A 107 7.22 20.13 74.52
N VAL A 108 7.52 21.06 75.42
CA VAL A 108 8.84 21.65 75.62
C VAL A 108 9.25 21.45 77.08
N THR A 109 10.38 20.80 77.26
CA THR A 109 11.01 20.63 78.58
C THR A 109 11.96 21.78 78.82
N ILE A 110 11.78 22.47 79.94
CA ILE A 110 12.60 23.58 80.41
C ILE A 110 13.41 23.09 81.60
N ALA A 111 14.73 23.22 81.49
CA ALA A 111 15.68 22.72 82.48
C ALA A 111 16.87 23.67 82.64
N GLY A 112 17.76 23.33 83.58
CA GLY A 112 18.87 24.20 83.97
C GLY A 112 18.39 25.29 84.93
N GLY A 113 18.97 26.48 84.80
CA GLY A 113 18.78 27.57 85.75
C GLY A 113 19.90 27.63 86.78
N LEU A 114 20.67 28.72 86.75
CA LEU A 114 21.67 29.05 87.76
C LEU A 114 21.28 30.35 88.46
N LEU A 115 21.34 30.35 89.78
CA LEU A 115 21.15 31.57 90.56
C LEU A 115 22.39 32.45 90.43
N SER A 116 22.17 33.74 90.24
CA SER A 116 23.19 34.78 90.09
C SER A 116 22.76 36.04 90.83
N GLY A 117 23.66 36.99 91.03
CA GLY A 117 23.41 38.18 91.86
C GLY A 117 24.13 38.11 93.21
N ALA A 118 24.18 39.24 93.92
CA ALA A 118 24.99 39.39 95.13
C ALA A 118 24.55 38.47 96.28
N ASP A 119 23.25 38.16 96.35
CA ASP A 119 22.67 37.35 97.42
C ASP A 119 22.44 35.88 97.00
N ALA A 120 22.83 35.46 95.78
CA ALA A 120 22.52 34.13 95.24
C ALA A 120 23.01 32.97 96.11
N GLY A 121 24.14 33.12 96.80
CA GLY A 121 24.67 32.12 97.73
C GLY A 121 23.79 31.82 98.94
N ASN A 122 22.80 32.69 99.23
CA ASN A 122 21.83 32.52 100.31
C ASN A 122 20.64 31.65 99.93
N TYR A 123 20.58 31.21 98.67
CA TYR A 123 19.45 30.53 98.10
C TYR A 123 19.86 29.22 97.44
N SER A 124 18.94 28.27 97.41
CA SER A 124 19.03 27.07 96.59
C SER A 124 17.87 27.05 95.60
N LEU A 125 18.07 26.47 94.42
CA LEU A 125 17.01 26.36 93.41
C LEU A 125 16.39 24.97 93.49
N SER A 126 15.07 24.90 93.73
CA SER A 126 14.32 23.65 93.57
C SER A 126 14.12 23.38 92.09
N SER A 127 14.94 22.50 91.52
CA SER A 127 14.83 22.08 90.12
C SER A 127 13.70 21.07 89.94
N SER A 128 12.49 21.56 89.70
CA SER A 128 11.46 20.77 89.02
C SER A 128 11.42 21.22 87.56
N GLY A 129 11.62 20.28 86.63
CA GLY A 129 11.55 20.57 85.21
C GLY A 129 10.20 21.20 84.88
N SER A 130 10.22 22.42 84.35
CA SER A 130 9.00 23.10 83.92
C SER A 130 8.64 22.63 82.51
N THR A 131 7.35 22.51 82.24
CA THR A 131 6.85 22.18 80.90
C THR A 131 6.11 23.37 80.31
N ALA A 132 6.25 23.54 79.00
CA ALA A 132 5.48 24.48 78.20
C ALA A 132 5.10 23.80 76.88
N THR A 133 4.28 24.46 76.07
CA THR A 133 3.98 24.02 74.69
C THR A 133 4.26 25.14 73.71
N ALA A 134 4.69 24.77 72.50
CA ALA A 134 4.86 25.68 71.38
C ALA A 134 4.73 24.90 70.06
N ASP A 135 4.47 25.58 68.95
CA ASP A 135 4.36 24.92 67.65
C ASP A 135 5.73 24.82 66.97
N ILE A 136 5.93 23.73 66.22
CA ILE A 136 6.93 23.67 65.15
C ILE A 136 6.16 23.71 63.84
N VAL A 137 6.20 24.86 63.16
CA VAL A 137 5.50 25.08 61.88
C VAL A 137 6.27 24.40 60.75
N PRO A 138 5.62 23.62 59.86
CA PRO A 138 6.29 23.01 58.72
C PRO A 138 7.01 24.04 57.86
N ARG A 139 8.26 23.76 57.49
CA ARG A 139 9.08 24.69 56.70
C ARG A 139 8.59 24.72 55.24
N PRO A 140 8.37 25.91 54.64
CA PRO A 140 7.97 25.99 53.24
C PRO A 140 9.11 25.52 52.33
N VAL A 141 8.77 24.69 51.33
CA VAL A 141 9.67 24.22 50.27
C VAL A 141 9.03 24.37 48.90
N THR A 142 9.85 24.34 47.87
CA THR A 142 9.42 24.38 46.47
C THR A 142 9.89 23.15 45.72
N VAL A 143 9.09 22.69 44.76
CA VAL A 143 9.44 21.61 43.83
C VAL A 143 9.78 22.20 42.47
N GLY A 144 10.95 21.83 41.94
CA GLY A 144 11.40 22.15 40.57
C GLY A 144 11.94 20.93 39.85
N GLY A 145 12.42 21.09 38.61
CA GLY A 145 13.10 20.02 37.87
C GLY A 145 12.20 18.83 37.46
N LEU A 146 10.89 19.04 37.39
CA LEU A 146 9.97 18.09 36.76
C LEU A 146 10.09 18.20 35.23
N SER A 147 10.07 17.06 34.54
CA SER A 147 10.11 17.00 33.08
C SER A 147 9.10 15.99 32.56
N ALA A 148 8.53 16.26 31.37
CA ALA A 148 7.62 15.35 30.70
C ALA A 148 8.28 14.70 29.49
N ASN A 149 7.99 13.41 29.28
CA ASN A 149 8.52 12.68 28.14
C ASN A 149 7.72 12.96 26.86
N ASN A 150 8.41 13.09 25.74
CA ASN A 150 7.79 13.01 24.42
C ASN A 150 7.19 11.61 24.23
N LYS A 151 6.09 11.52 23.47
CA LYS A 151 5.47 10.23 23.12
C LYS A 151 5.16 10.14 21.63
N VAL A 152 4.98 8.92 21.16
CA VAL A 152 4.31 8.67 19.88
C VAL A 152 2.81 8.61 20.16
N TYR A 153 2.02 9.08 19.20
CA TYR A 153 0.56 9.05 19.28
C TYR A 153 0.03 7.64 19.60
N ASP A 154 -0.76 7.53 20.67
CA ASP A 154 -1.34 6.29 21.16
C ASP A 154 -2.86 6.39 21.44
N GLY A 155 -3.48 7.49 21.00
CA GLY A 155 -4.90 7.76 21.21
C GLY A 155 -5.27 8.30 22.60
N THR A 156 -4.29 8.54 23.49
CA THR A 156 -4.55 8.97 24.87
C THR A 156 -3.89 10.30 25.21
N THR A 157 -4.45 11.02 26.20
CA THR A 157 -3.87 12.23 26.77
C THR A 157 -2.85 11.95 27.88
N LEU A 158 -2.60 10.69 28.24
CA LEU A 158 -1.71 10.36 29.36
C LEU A 158 -0.27 10.83 29.09
N ALA A 159 0.28 11.57 30.04
CA ALA A 159 1.67 11.99 30.05
C ALA A 159 2.48 11.18 31.07
N VAL A 160 3.78 11.01 30.81
CA VAL A 160 4.73 10.44 31.78
C VAL A 160 5.64 11.58 32.22
N VAL A 161 5.57 11.89 33.52
CA VAL A 161 6.39 12.92 34.17
C VAL A 161 7.40 12.25 35.09
N SER A 162 8.63 12.76 35.09
CA SER A 162 9.73 12.29 35.91
C SER A 162 10.52 13.45 36.50
N GLY A 163 11.47 13.14 37.38
CA GLY A 163 12.29 14.13 38.08
C GLY A 163 11.59 14.67 39.35
N GLY A 164 11.85 15.93 39.67
CA GLY A 164 11.38 16.56 40.91
C GLY A 164 12.50 16.70 41.94
N VAL A 165 12.83 17.95 42.27
CA VAL A 165 13.83 18.32 43.27
C VAL A 165 13.16 19.25 44.28
N VAL A 166 13.28 18.90 45.56
CA VAL A 166 12.83 19.73 46.67
C VAL A 166 13.91 20.74 47.02
N THR A 167 13.60 22.02 46.91
CA THR A 167 14.51 23.12 47.30
C THR A 167 14.03 23.75 48.60
N GLY A 168 14.96 24.05 49.50
CA GLY A 168 14.68 24.65 50.81
C GLY A 168 14.59 23.65 51.98
N ALA A 169 14.77 22.35 51.71
CA ALA A 169 14.85 21.33 52.75
C ALA A 169 16.12 21.47 53.60
N VAL A 170 16.04 21.09 54.88
CA VAL A 170 17.17 21.03 55.82
C VAL A 170 18.12 19.91 55.38
N ALA A 171 19.42 20.18 55.40
CA ALA A 171 20.43 19.20 55.00
C ALA A 171 20.35 17.94 55.88
N GLY A 172 20.35 16.77 55.24
CA GLY A 172 20.25 15.46 55.90
C GLY A 172 18.84 14.92 56.03
N ASP A 173 17.80 15.73 55.82
CA ASP A 173 16.43 15.23 55.79
C ASP A 173 16.11 14.47 54.49
N THR A 174 15.29 13.44 54.60
CA THR A 174 14.84 12.63 53.48
C THR A 174 13.47 13.10 53.00
N VAL A 175 13.47 13.89 51.93
CA VAL A 175 12.26 14.39 51.26
C VAL A 175 12.38 14.16 49.76
N SER A 176 11.36 13.54 49.17
CA SER A 176 11.22 13.30 47.73
C SER A 176 9.89 13.85 47.20
N VAL A 177 9.70 13.77 45.89
CA VAL A 177 8.51 14.26 45.20
C VAL A 177 7.76 13.09 44.59
N ASN A 178 6.46 13.02 44.85
CA ASN A 178 5.53 12.19 44.09
C ASN A 178 4.66 13.08 43.19
N VAL A 179 4.39 12.60 41.99
CA VAL A 179 3.52 13.27 41.01
C VAL A 179 2.24 12.45 40.85
N GLY A 180 1.09 13.12 40.94
CA GLY A 180 -0.21 12.53 40.71
C GLY A 180 -0.57 12.45 39.22
N ALA A 181 -1.74 12.95 38.86
CA ALA A 181 -2.23 12.91 37.49
C ALA A 181 -1.48 13.91 36.60
N SER A 182 -1.08 13.44 35.41
CA SER A 182 -0.50 14.28 34.36
C SER A 182 -1.08 13.93 32.99
N ALA A 183 -1.50 14.96 32.25
CA ALA A 183 -2.13 14.77 30.95
C ALA A 183 -1.82 15.92 29.99
N PHE A 184 -1.62 15.58 28.72
CA PHE A 184 -1.65 16.52 27.60
C PHE A 184 -3.03 17.16 27.48
N ALA A 185 -3.08 18.40 26.99
CA ALA A 185 -4.34 19.12 26.75
C ALA A 185 -5.29 18.38 25.79
N ASP A 186 -4.73 17.66 24.82
CA ASP A 186 -5.45 16.79 23.89
C ASP A 186 -4.52 15.68 23.37
N LYS A 187 -5.09 14.64 22.76
CA LYS A 187 -4.35 13.46 22.28
C LYS A 187 -3.56 13.70 20.99
N ASN A 188 -3.83 14.78 20.26
CA ASN A 188 -3.38 14.95 18.88
C ASN A 188 -1.89 15.29 18.78
N VAL A 189 -1.28 14.90 17.66
CA VAL A 189 0.11 15.21 17.33
C VAL A 189 0.38 16.71 17.39
N GLY A 190 1.55 17.06 17.89
CA GLY A 190 1.97 18.45 18.03
C GLY A 190 3.27 18.60 18.80
N THR A 191 3.91 19.75 18.63
CA THR A 191 5.13 20.13 19.34
C THR A 191 4.80 21.05 20.51
N GLY A 192 5.59 20.98 21.59
CA GLY A 192 5.46 21.86 22.75
C GLY A 192 4.07 21.81 23.41
N LYS A 193 3.36 20.68 23.32
CA LYS A 193 1.99 20.57 23.84
C LYS A 193 1.98 20.70 25.36
N LEU A 194 1.03 21.49 25.85
CA LEU A 194 0.83 21.72 27.27
C LEU A 194 0.40 20.45 27.99
N ILE A 195 1.02 20.21 29.14
CA ILE A 195 0.70 19.13 30.07
C ILE A 195 0.31 19.75 31.40
N SER A 196 -0.89 19.42 31.88
CA SER A 196 -1.32 19.79 33.23
C SER A 196 -0.88 18.71 34.21
N VAL A 197 -0.19 19.09 35.28
CA VAL A 197 0.28 18.21 36.34
C VAL A 197 -0.41 18.60 37.64
N SER A 198 -0.99 17.62 38.33
CA SER A 198 -1.71 17.82 39.59
C SER A 198 -1.35 16.75 40.62
N GLY A 199 -1.61 17.02 41.89
CA GLY A 199 -1.28 16.10 42.98
C GLY A 199 0.21 15.95 43.22
N VAL A 200 1.00 17.01 42.96
CA VAL A 200 2.41 17.05 43.39
C VAL A 200 2.42 17.06 44.92
N ALA A 201 3.09 16.07 45.52
CA ALA A 201 3.14 15.86 46.95
C ALA A 201 4.57 15.53 47.41
N LEU A 202 4.89 15.90 48.65
CA LEU A 202 6.13 15.51 49.30
C LEU A 202 6.00 14.08 49.83
N ALA A 203 7.08 13.31 49.73
CA ALA A 203 7.20 11.95 50.26
C ALA A 203 8.56 11.79 50.97
N GLY A 204 8.78 10.65 51.62
CA GLY A 204 9.96 10.40 52.44
C GLY A 204 9.72 10.58 53.94
N ALA A 205 10.69 10.17 54.75
CA ALA A 205 10.55 10.07 56.21
C ALA A 205 10.31 11.43 56.89
N ASP A 206 10.88 12.51 56.33
CA ASP A 206 10.80 13.84 56.92
C ASP A 206 9.74 14.74 56.24
N ALA A 207 8.95 14.21 55.29
CA ALA A 207 8.05 15.02 54.46
C ALA A 207 7.02 15.86 55.25
N LEU A 208 6.52 15.33 56.37
CA LEU A 208 5.55 16.03 57.22
C LEU A 208 6.13 17.27 57.93
N ASN A 209 7.45 17.42 57.93
CA ASN A 209 8.13 18.60 58.48
C ASN A 209 8.14 19.80 57.52
N TYR A 210 7.57 19.63 56.32
CA TYR A 210 7.61 20.60 55.26
C TYR A 210 6.21 20.90 54.72
N SER A 211 6.03 22.11 54.19
CA SER A 211 4.83 22.52 53.48
C SER A 211 5.17 22.86 52.03
N LEU A 212 4.32 22.41 51.10
CA LEU A 212 4.47 22.69 49.68
C LEU A 212 3.46 23.77 49.26
N ALA A 213 3.94 24.84 48.65
CA ALA A 213 3.11 25.99 48.28
C ALA A 213 2.16 25.73 47.10
N SER A 214 2.51 24.81 46.18
CA SER A 214 1.67 24.43 45.05
C SER A 214 1.75 22.92 44.80
N THR A 215 0.59 22.30 44.63
CA THR A 215 0.46 20.89 44.25
C THR A 215 0.16 20.69 42.76
N SER A 216 0.30 21.74 41.96
CA SER A 216 0.08 21.72 40.52
C SER A 216 1.15 22.52 39.77
N THR A 217 1.41 22.12 38.53
CA THR A 217 2.32 22.82 37.62
C THR A 217 1.98 22.48 36.16
N SER A 218 2.60 23.18 35.21
CA SER A 218 2.48 22.91 33.79
C SER A 218 3.84 22.57 33.18
N LEU A 219 3.86 21.57 32.31
CA LEU A 219 5.04 21.19 31.53
C LEU A 219 4.68 21.19 30.03
N THR A 220 5.68 20.97 29.18
CA THR A 220 5.47 20.78 27.75
C THR A 220 6.22 19.56 27.23
N ALA A 221 5.63 18.81 26.31
CA ALA A 221 6.30 17.77 25.55
C ALA A 221 5.68 17.62 24.15
N ASN A 222 6.32 16.84 23.28
CA ASN A 222 5.86 16.57 21.93
C ASN A 222 5.06 15.26 21.86
N ILE A 223 4.01 15.24 21.04
CA ILE A 223 3.39 14.01 20.54
C ILE A 223 3.76 13.87 19.07
N ALA A 224 4.56 12.85 18.74
CA ALA A 224 4.95 12.54 17.37
C ALA A 224 3.90 11.68 16.68
N ALA A 225 3.77 11.85 15.36
CA ALA A 225 2.85 11.04 14.55
C ALA A 225 3.21 9.55 14.60
N ARG A 226 2.18 8.71 14.71
CA ARG A 226 2.36 7.26 14.71
C ARG A 226 2.54 6.76 13.27
N PRO A 227 3.60 6.00 12.98
CA PRO A 227 3.78 5.43 11.66
C PRO A 227 2.69 4.37 11.38
N VAL A 228 2.11 4.44 10.19
CA VAL A 228 1.12 3.50 9.66
C VAL A 228 1.51 3.07 8.25
N THR A 229 1.01 1.91 7.84
CA THR A 229 1.28 1.31 6.52
C THR A 229 -0.01 0.95 5.80
N VAL A 230 0.10 0.71 4.50
CA VAL A 230 -1.00 0.20 3.69
C VAL A 230 -0.90 -1.33 3.62
N GLY A 231 -2.04 -2.00 3.78
CA GLY A 231 -2.17 -3.44 3.58
C GLY A 231 -2.05 -3.84 2.10
N SER A 232 -2.38 -5.09 1.79
CA SER A 232 -2.27 -5.59 0.42
C SER A 232 -3.16 -4.80 -0.55
N ILE A 233 -2.56 -4.43 -1.68
CA ILE A 233 -3.26 -3.87 -2.85
C ILE A 233 -3.27 -4.94 -3.93
N SER A 234 -4.42 -5.15 -4.55
CA SER A 234 -4.59 -6.05 -5.68
C SER A 234 -5.00 -5.26 -6.91
N VAL A 235 -4.45 -5.66 -8.06
CA VAL A 235 -4.83 -5.11 -9.36
C VAL A 235 -5.30 -6.27 -10.24
N SER A 236 -6.51 -6.15 -10.78
CA SER A 236 -7.05 -7.17 -11.67
C SER A 236 -6.42 -7.08 -13.06
N GLY A 237 -6.12 -8.23 -13.65
CA GLY A 237 -5.77 -8.31 -15.07
C GLY A 237 -6.96 -7.88 -15.94
N LYS A 238 -6.67 -7.43 -17.16
CA LYS A 238 -7.68 -7.00 -18.13
C LYS A 238 -7.38 -7.55 -19.52
N THR A 239 -8.40 -7.63 -20.37
CA THR A 239 -8.20 -7.76 -21.81
C THR A 239 -7.90 -6.38 -22.38
N TYR A 240 -7.06 -6.34 -23.42
CA TYR A 240 -6.71 -5.12 -24.11
C TYR A 240 -7.94 -4.32 -24.56
N ASP A 241 -8.02 -3.06 -24.13
CA ASP A 241 -9.13 -2.14 -24.39
C ASP A 241 -8.65 -0.77 -24.91
N GLY A 242 -7.36 -0.63 -25.22
CA GLY A 242 -6.76 0.61 -25.69
C GLY A 242 -6.40 1.62 -24.60
N THR A 243 -6.64 1.32 -23.31
CA THR A 243 -6.42 2.26 -22.20
C THR A 243 -5.38 1.75 -21.19
N THR A 244 -4.75 2.67 -20.46
CA THR A 244 -3.82 2.34 -19.37
C THR A 244 -4.51 2.15 -18.02
N ALA A 245 -5.82 2.40 -17.91
CA ALA A 245 -6.54 2.33 -16.65
C ALA A 245 -6.52 0.91 -16.06
N ALA A 246 -6.19 0.81 -14.78
CA ALA A 246 -6.15 -0.43 -14.02
C ALA A 246 -7.20 -0.42 -12.90
N GLN A 247 -7.86 -1.56 -12.69
CA GLN A 247 -8.83 -1.75 -11.61
C GLN A 247 -8.09 -2.14 -10.33
N VAL A 248 -8.08 -1.24 -9.35
CA VAL A 248 -7.36 -1.40 -8.07
C VAL A 248 -8.36 -1.70 -6.96
N SER A 249 -8.00 -2.62 -6.06
CA SER A 249 -8.79 -2.95 -4.87
C SER A 249 -7.87 -3.24 -3.67
N GLY A 250 -8.45 -3.26 -2.47
CA GLY A 250 -7.71 -3.45 -1.21
C GLY A 250 -7.18 -2.15 -0.62
N GLY A 251 -6.04 -2.20 0.06
CA GLY A 251 -5.41 -1.04 0.68
C GLY A 251 -6.01 -0.64 2.03
N SER A 252 -6.07 -1.57 2.99
CA SER A 252 -6.46 -1.25 4.37
C SER A 252 -5.38 -0.44 5.10
N LEU A 253 -5.78 0.40 6.06
CA LEU A 253 -4.84 1.08 6.95
C LEU A 253 -4.39 0.11 8.05
N LEU A 254 -3.09 -0.09 8.20
CA LEU A 254 -2.50 -0.98 9.20
C LEU A 254 -1.71 -0.18 10.25
N GLY A 255 -1.77 -0.65 11.50
CA GLY A 255 -1.01 -0.06 12.63
C GLY A 255 -1.70 1.12 13.33
N ALA A 256 -2.90 1.51 12.88
CA ALA A 256 -3.71 2.54 13.54
C ALA A 256 -4.16 2.13 14.94
N VAL A 257 -4.40 3.11 15.81
CA VAL A 257 -4.97 2.90 17.15
C VAL A 257 -6.43 2.46 16.99
N SER A 258 -6.86 1.46 17.75
CA SER A 258 -8.23 0.94 17.69
C SER A 258 -9.24 2.04 18.05
N GLY A 259 -10.29 2.18 17.23
CA GLY A 259 -11.36 3.16 17.42
C GLY A 259 -11.11 4.52 16.77
N ASP A 260 -9.90 4.83 16.31
CA ASP A 260 -9.66 6.04 15.53
C ASP A 260 -10.26 5.92 14.12
N ALA A 261 -10.83 7.03 13.64
CA ALA A 261 -11.37 7.11 12.29
C ALA A 261 -10.23 7.41 11.32
N GLY A 262 -9.61 6.36 10.77
CA GLY A 262 -8.56 6.45 9.76
C GLY A 262 -8.83 5.51 8.59
N SER A 263 -8.75 6.02 7.36
CA SER A 263 -8.84 5.20 6.15
C SER A 263 -7.81 5.62 5.10
N ILE A 264 -7.52 4.72 4.17
CA ILE A 264 -6.82 5.08 2.94
C ILE A 264 -7.84 5.69 1.97
N GLY A 265 -7.43 6.74 1.24
CA GLY A 265 -8.24 7.33 0.18
C GLY A 265 -8.55 6.38 -0.97
N ALA A 266 -9.45 6.80 -1.86
CA ALA A 266 -9.75 6.06 -3.08
C ALA A 266 -8.48 5.94 -3.93
N LEU A 267 -8.06 4.70 -4.16
CA LEU A 267 -6.88 4.37 -4.96
C LEU A 267 -7.24 4.32 -6.43
N SER A 268 -6.37 4.89 -7.26
CA SER A 268 -6.42 4.72 -8.72
C SER A 268 -5.10 4.11 -9.21
N GLY A 269 -5.18 3.27 -10.24
CA GLY A 269 -4.01 2.63 -10.84
C GLY A 269 -3.97 2.83 -12.35
N SER A 270 -2.75 2.96 -12.88
CA SER A 270 -2.49 2.95 -14.32
C SER A 270 -1.32 2.03 -14.64
N PHE A 271 -1.46 1.21 -15.68
CA PHE A 271 -0.32 0.59 -16.35
C PHE A 271 0.58 1.69 -16.95
N LEU A 272 1.86 1.39 -17.12
CA LEU A 272 2.81 2.31 -17.74
C LEU A 272 2.49 2.57 -19.23
N ASP A 273 1.92 1.58 -19.89
CA ASP A 273 1.48 1.63 -21.28
C ASP A 273 0.28 0.70 -21.50
N LYS A 274 -0.46 0.90 -22.59
CA LYS A 274 -1.68 0.13 -22.91
C LYS A 274 -1.39 -1.28 -23.40
N ASN A 275 -0.16 -1.61 -23.78
CA ASN A 275 0.15 -2.79 -24.57
C ASN A 275 0.10 -4.08 -23.76
N VAL A 276 -0.24 -5.17 -24.43
CA VAL A 276 -0.26 -6.53 -23.89
C VAL A 276 1.06 -6.87 -23.20
N GLY A 277 0.95 -7.58 -22.09
CA GLY A 277 2.10 -8.04 -21.33
C GLY A 277 1.69 -8.71 -20.03
N THR A 278 2.57 -9.53 -19.49
CA THR A 278 2.41 -10.17 -18.19
C THR A 278 3.16 -9.40 -17.11
N ASN A 279 2.66 -9.44 -15.87
CA ASN A 279 3.30 -8.81 -14.71
C ASN A 279 3.69 -7.33 -14.94
N LYS A 280 2.86 -6.59 -15.68
CA LYS A 280 3.10 -5.18 -15.96
C LYS A 280 2.99 -4.38 -14.67
N PRO A 281 3.93 -3.47 -14.39
CA PRO A 281 3.86 -2.60 -13.22
C PRO A 281 2.67 -1.64 -13.33
N VAL A 282 2.04 -1.40 -12.19
CA VAL A 282 0.90 -0.48 -12.05
C VAL A 282 1.33 0.66 -11.14
N VAL A 283 1.30 1.87 -11.69
CA VAL A 283 1.55 3.09 -10.92
C VAL A 283 0.29 3.42 -10.14
N LEU A 284 0.42 3.47 -8.82
CA LEU A 284 -0.68 3.78 -7.89
C LEU A 284 -0.67 5.26 -7.53
N SER A 285 -1.85 5.85 -7.47
CA SER A 285 -2.07 7.25 -7.07
C SER A 285 -3.19 7.34 -6.03
N GLY A 286 -3.22 8.42 -5.26
CA GLY A 286 -4.27 8.64 -4.25
C GLY A 286 -4.00 8.02 -2.88
N LEU A 287 -2.76 7.59 -2.59
CA LEU A 287 -2.35 7.17 -1.25
C LEU A 287 -2.34 8.38 -0.30
N VAL A 288 -3.48 8.65 0.32
CA VAL A 288 -3.65 9.68 1.34
C VAL A 288 -4.37 9.09 2.55
N LEU A 289 -4.06 9.59 3.74
CA LEU A 289 -4.81 9.30 4.95
C LEU A 289 -6.03 10.20 5.02
N ASN A 290 -7.19 9.61 5.29
CA ASN A 290 -8.45 10.32 5.52
C ASN A 290 -9.00 10.01 6.90
N GLY A 291 -9.94 10.85 7.34
CA GLY A 291 -10.62 10.72 8.63
C GLY A 291 -10.18 11.77 9.66
N GLY A 292 -10.95 11.89 10.75
CA GLY A 292 -10.76 12.95 11.74
C GLY A 292 -9.42 12.88 12.47
N ASP A 293 -8.82 11.69 12.57
CA ASP A 293 -7.55 11.47 13.26
C ASP A 293 -6.36 11.39 12.30
N ALA A 294 -6.54 11.62 10.99
CA ALA A 294 -5.49 11.41 9.98
C ALA A 294 -4.19 12.18 10.26
N SER A 295 -4.28 13.39 10.82
CA SER A 295 -3.10 14.21 11.19
C SER A 295 -2.26 13.61 12.30
N ASN A 296 -2.78 12.62 13.03
CA ASN A 296 -2.08 11.95 14.13
C ASN A 296 -1.17 10.81 13.65
N TYR A 297 -1.20 10.52 12.35
CA TYR A 297 -0.49 9.42 11.74
C TYR A 297 0.43 9.91 10.64
N SER A 298 1.53 9.20 10.45
CA SER A 298 2.42 9.38 9.31
C SER A 298 2.33 8.14 8.43
N LEU A 299 1.84 8.32 7.20
CA LEU A 299 1.83 7.24 6.23
C LEU A 299 3.25 7.04 5.72
N ASN A 300 3.85 5.91 6.07
CA ASN A 300 4.98 5.40 5.33
C ASN A 300 4.38 4.50 4.24
N PRO A 301 4.27 4.97 2.98
CA PRO A 301 3.67 4.15 1.95
C PRO A 301 4.45 2.83 1.79
N GLY A 302 5.75 2.78 2.12
CA GLY A 302 6.59 1.67 1.70
C GLY A 302 6.58 1.54 0.16
N SER A 303 7.30 0.56 -0.37
CA SER A 303 7.25 0.23 -1.78
C SER A 303 5.94 -0.53 -2.08
N VAL A 304 4.79 0.15 -2.09
CA VAL A 304 3.56 -0.46 -2.58
C VAL A 304 3.68 -0.61 -4.09
N SER A 305 4.07 -1.81 -4.52
CA SER A 305 4.14 -2.19 -5.92
C SER A 305 3.02 -3.17 -6.20
N ALA A 306 2.29 -2.91 -7.27
CA ALA A 306 1.30 -3.85 -7.79
C ALA A 306 1.61 -4.16 -9.24
N VAL A 307 1.32 -5.39 -9.64
CA VAL A 307 1.48 -5.87 -11.01
C VAL A 307 0.19 -6.54 -11.46
N ALA A 308 -0.10 -6.44 -12.74
CA ALA A 308 -1.21 -7.16 -13.38
C ALA A 308 -0.88 -7.42 -14.85
N SER A 309 -1.66 -8.28 -15.51
CA SER A 309 -1.45 -8.63 -16.92
C SER A 309 -2.52 -7.99 -17.80
N ILE A 310 -2.10 -7.56 -18.99
CA ILE A 310 -3.01 -7.18 -20.09
C ILE A 310 -2.97 -8.32 -21.10
N ALA A 311 -4.09 -9.03 -21.26
CA ALA A 311 -4.24 -10.13 -22.22
C ALA A 311 -4.62 -9.59 -23.61
N PRO A 312 -4.15 -10.23 -24.71
CA PRO A 312 -4.54 -9.84 -26.05
C PRO A 312 -6.05 -9.89 -26.25
N ARG A 313 -6.55 -8.96 -27.06
CA ARG A 313 -7.94 -8.98 -27.53
C ARG A 313 -8.04 -9.81 -28.81
N VAL A 314 -9.05 -10.66 -28.92
CA VAL A 314 -9.28 -11.42 -30.16
C VAL A 314 -9.93 -10.52 -31.21
N VAL A 315 -9.40 -10.52 -32.43
CA VAL A 315 -10.05 -9.96 -33.63
C VAL A 315 -10.38 -11.08 -34.60
N SER A 316 -11.46 -10.93 -35.38
CA SER A 316 -11.87 -11.91 -36.39
C SER A 316 -11.72 -11.34 -37.79
N VAL A 317 -11.53 -12.24 -38.77
CA VAL A 317 -11.53 -11.90 -40.19
C VAL A 317 -12.90 -12.24 -40.78
N SER A 318 -13.43 -11.33 -41.58
CA SER A 318 -14.64 -11.54 -42.39
C SER A 318 -14.45 -11.05 -43.82
N ALA A 319 -15.36 -11.40 -44.73
CA ALA A 319 -15.35 -10.94 -46.13
C ALA A 319 -14.02 -11.20 -46.88
N LEU A 320 -13.30 -12.28 -46.53
CA LEU A 320 -12.18 -12.77 -47.31
C LEU A 320 -12.73 -13.72 -48.38
N THR A 321 -12.56 -13.36 -49.64
CA THR A 321 -13.08 -14.12 -50.80
C THR A 321 -11.95 -14.51 -51.74
N ALA A 322 -12.16 -15.53 -52.58
CA ALA A 322 -11.27 -15.85 -53.68
C ALA A 322 -11.91 -15.40 -55.00
N GLY A 323 -11.10 -14.89 -55.92
CA GLY A 323 -11.54 -14.53 -57.27
C GLY A 323 -11.53 -15.73 -58.22
N ASP A 324 -12.54 -15.80 -59.08
CA ASP A 324 -12.57 -16.76 -60.18
C ASP A 324 -11.40 -16.52 -61.16
N LYS A 325 -10.89 -17.59 -61.77
CA LYS A 325 -9.82 -17.50 -62.76
C LYS A 325 -10.08 -18.39 -63.97
N VAL A 326 -9.56 -17.97 -65.11
CA VAL A 326 -9.42 -18.87 -66.27
C VAL A 326 -8.26 -19.82 -65.99
N TYR A 327 -8.41 -21.07 -66.41
CA TYR A 327 -7.37 -22.08 -66.29
C TYR A 327 -6.03 -21.60 -66.89
N ASP A 328 -4.97 -21.64 -66.07
CA ASP A 328 -3.62 -21.18 -66.42
C ASP A 328 -2.53 -22.19 -66.04
N GLY A 329 -2.92 -23.39 -65.60
CA GLY A 329 -2.02 -24.46 -65.18
C GLY A 329 -1.50 -24.35 -63.74
N THR A 330 -1.88 -23.32 -62.98
CA THR A 330 -1.40 -23.11 -61.60
C THR A 330 -2.51 -23.33 -60.57
N THR A 331 -2.12 -23.60 -59.31
CA THR A 331 -3.03 -23.67 -58.16
C THR A 331 -3.22 -22.32 -57.46
N SER A 332 -2.50 -21.27 -57.86
CA SER A 332 -2.54 -19.99 -57.16
C SER A 332 -3.91 -19.31 -57.32
N ALA A 333 -4.50 -18.91 -56.20
CA ALA A 333 -5.74 -18.15 -56.14
C ALA A 333 -5.46 -16.70 -55.71
N THR A 334 -6.16 -15.76 -56.34
CA THR A 334 -6.16 -14.37 -55.89
C THR A 334 -7.20 -14.21 -54.79
N LEU A 335 -6.75 -13.87 -53.59
CA LEU A 335 -7.62 -13.53 -52.47
C LEU A 335 -7.95 -12.02 -52.53
N LEU A 336 -9.18 -11.68 -52.17
CA LEU A 336 -9.73 -10.34 -52.18
C LEU A 336 -10.44 -10.07 -50.85
N GLY A 337 -10.43 -8.82 -50.39
CA GLY A 337 -11.09 -8.40 -49.15
C GLY A 337 -10.31 -8.79 -47.90
N GLY A 338 -11.03 -9.22 -46.87
CA GLY A 338 -10.48 -9.44 -45.53
C GLY A 338 -10.64 -8.20 -44.63
N VAL A 339 -11.77 -8.12 -43.93
CA VAL A 339 -12.08 -7.06 -42.97
C VAL A 339 -11.87 -7.59 -41.56
N LEU A 340 -11.04 -6.89 -40.78
CA LEU A 340 -10.88 -7.15 -39.35
C LEU A 340 -12.06 -6.56 -38.58
N SER A 341 -12.60 -7.34 -37.64
CA SER A 341 -13.62 -6.87 -36.71
C SER A 341 -13.21 -7.14 -35.26
N GLY A 342 -13.67 -6.28 -34.35
CA GLY A 342 -13.36 -6.38 -32.92
C GLY A 342 -12.13 -5.58 -32.46
N ALA A 343 -11.43 -4.89 -33.35
CA ALA A 343 -10.35 -3.98 -32.99
C ALA A 343 -10.88 -2.74 -32.22
N VAL A 344 -10.07 -2.21 -31.31
CA VAL A 344 -10.36 -0.94 -30.62
C VAL A 344 -10.24 0.21 -31.62
N ALA A 345 -11.18 1.15 -31.58
CA ALA A 345 -11.21 2.28 -32.49
C ALA A 345 -9.94 3.15 -32.36
N GLY A 346 -9.32 3.47 -33.49
CA GLY A 346 -8.09 4.27 -33.55
C GLY A 346 -6.79 3.47 -33.53
N ASP A 347 -6.84 2.17 -33.27
CA ASP A 347 -5.64 1.32 -33.32
C ASP A 347 -5.20 1.04 -34.76
N ASN A 348 -3.88 1.01 -34.96
CA ASN A 348 -3.25 0.61 -36.20
C ASN A 348 -3.06 -0.91 -36.23
N VAL A 349 -4.11 -1.61 -36.65
CA VAL A 349 -4.11 -3.07 -36.86
C VAL A 349 -4.76 -3.43 -38.19
N ALA A 350 -4.08 -4.21 -39.01
CA ALA A 350 -4.52 -4.63 -40.34
C ALA A 350 -4.18 -6.09 -40.59
N LEU A 351 -4.91 -6.73 -41.51
CA LEU A 351 -4.59 -8.07 -41.98
C LEU A 351 -3.40 -7.99 -42.95
N ALA A 352 -2.37 -8.82 -42.75
CA ALA A 352 -1.26 -8.93 -43.68
C ALA A 352 -1.73 -9.43 -45.06
N PRO A 353 -0.95 -9.24 -46.14
CA PRO A 353 -1.18 -9.93 -47.40
C PRO A 353 -1.30 -11.44 -47.17
N VAL A 354 -2.38 -12.03 -47.71
CA VAL A 354 -2.71 -13.45 -47.52
C VAL A 354 -2.49 -14.19 -48.83
N SER A 355 -2.05 -15.45 -48.75
CA SER A 355 -1.94 -16.32 -49.92
C SER A 355 -3.04 -17.38 -49.91
N GLY A 356 -3.54 -17.70 -51.10
CA GLY A 356 -4.55 -18.73 -51.32
C GLY A 356 -4.15 -19.69 -52.42
N ASN A 357 -4.44 -20.97 -52.24
CA ASN A 357 -4.26 -21.98 -53.28
C ASN A 357 -5.51 -22.85 -53.43
N PHE A 358 -5.90 -23.13 -54.68
CA PHE A 358 -6.79 -24.25 -54.99
C PHE A 358 -6.09 -25.58 -54.66
N LEU A 359 -6.87 -26.61 -54.34
CA LEU A 359 -6.34 -27.95 -54.08
C LEU A 359 -5.63 -28.54 -55.31
N ASP A 360 -6.11 -28.21 -56.50
CA ASP A 360 -5.56 -28.65 -57.78
C ASP A 360 -5.82 -27.60 -58.88
N LYS A 361 -5.08 -27.69 -59.99
CA LYS A 361 -5.14 -26.73 -61.11
C LYS A 361 -6.40 -26.86 -61.98
N ASN A 362 -7.17 -27.95 -61.88
CA ASN A 362 -8.18 -28.29 -62.88
C ASN A 362 -9.44 -27.43 -62.78
N VAL A 363 -10.15 -27.30 -63.89
CA VAL A 363 -11.45 -26.62 -63.98
C VAL A 363 -12.46 -27.21 -63.00
N GLY A 364 -13.25 -26.34 -62.39
CA GLY A 364 -14.33 -26.70 -61.49
C GLY A 364 -15.03 -25.46 -60.93
N ALA A 365 -16.29 -25.61 -60.57
CA ALA A 365 -17.08 -24.55 -59.93
C ALA A 365 -16.91 -24.59 -58.40
N ALA A 366 -16.90 -23.41 -57.77
CA ALA A 366 -16.89 -23.25 -56.32
C ALA A 366 -15.82 -24.12 -55.60
N LYS A 367 -14.64 -24.23 -56.20
CA LYS A 367 -13.53 -24.98 -55.62
C LYS A 367 -13.07 -24.32 -54.31
N PRO A 368 -12.80 -25.11 -53.25
CA PRO A 368 -12.25 -24.57 -52.01
C PRO A 368 -10.85 -24.01 -52.24
N VAL A 369 -10.58 -22.88 -51.59
CA VAL A 369 -9.26 -22.23 -51.58
C VAL A 369 -8.69 -22.35 -50.18
N ALA A 370 -7.55 -23.03 -50.06
CA ALA A 370 -6.78 -23.11 -48.82
C ALA A 370 -6.09 -21.77 -48.57
N VAL A 371 -6.47 -21.12 -47.48
CA VAL A 371 -5.93 -19.82 -47.05
C VAL A 371 -4.76 -20.06 -46.10
N SER A 372 -3.63 -19.41 -46.34
CA SER A 372 -2.44 -19.51 -45.49
C SER A 372 -1.77 -18.14 -45.27
N GLY A 373 -0.98 -18.02 -44.20
CA GLY A 373 -0.23 -16.79 -43.90
C GLY A 373 -1.04 -15.67 -43.22
N LEU A 374 -2.25 -15.99 -42.71
CA LEU A 374 -3.06 -15.05 -41.94
C LEU A 374 -2.29 -14.55 -40.71
N SER A 375 -1.98 -13.26 -40.70
CA SER A 375 -1.27 -12.59 -39.61
C SER A 375 -1.73 -11.13 -39.50
N LEU A 376 -1.50 -10.53 -38.34
CA LEU A 376 -1.79 -9.13 -38.08
C LEU A 376 -0.55 -8.26 -38.32
N THR A 377 -0.77 -7.06 -38.84
CA THR A 377 0.25 -6.04 -39.09
C THR A 377 -0.19 -4.70 -38.51
N GLY A 378 0.74 -3.75 -38.42
CA GLY A 378 0.50 -2.44 -37.83
C GLY A 378 1.12 -2.29 -36.44
N GLY A 379 1.19 -1.04 -35.96
CA GLY A 379 1.86 -0.70 -34.71
C GLY A 379 1.23 -1.30 -33.46
N ASP A 380 -0.09 -1.58 -33.50
CA ASP A 380 -0.83 -2.12 -32.37
C ASP A 380 -1.07 -3.64 -32.48
N ALA A 381 -0.57 -4.31 -33.54
CA ALA A 381 -0.84 -5.72 -33.82
C ALA A 381 -0.49 -6.67 -32.67
N GLY A 382 0.58 -6.37 -31.91
CA GLY A 382 0.98 -7.16 -30.74
C GLY A 382 -0.04 -7.19 -29.59
N ASN A 383 -1.05 -6.32 -29.64
CA ASN A 383 -2.11 -6.24 -28.64
C ASN A 383 -3.31 -7.17 -28.94
N TYR A 384 -3.25 -7.88 -30.06
CA TYR A 384 -4.35 -8.66 -30.58
C TYR A 384 -3.94 -10.09 -30.91
N THR A 385 -4.92 -10.99 -30.90
CA THR A 385 -4.81 -12.33 -31.46
C THR A 385 -5.83 -12.50 -32.58
N LEU A 386 -5.45 -13.23 -33.63
CA LEU A 386 -6.32 -13.48 -34.77
C LEU A 386 -7.17 -14.74 -34.54
N GLY A 387 -8.49 -14.58 -34.48
CA GLY A 387 -9.45 -15.67 -34.49
C GLY A 387 -9.59 -16.24 -35.91
N LEU A 388 -9.28 -17.52 -36.08
CA LEU A 388 -9.28 -18.21 -37.38
C LEU A 388 -10.56 -19.01 -37.67
N VAL A 389 -11.54 -18.96 -36.78
CA VAL A 389 -12.81 -19.68 -36.95
C VAL A 389 -13.60 -19.04 -38.09
N GLY A 390 -14.00 -19.85 -39.08
CA GLY A 390 -14.86 -19.39 -40.18
C GLY A 390 -14.15 -18.67 -41.33
N VAL A 391 -12.82 -18.77 -41.44
CA VAL A 391 -12.10 -18.24 -42.60
C VAL A 391 -12.08 -19.27 -43.72
N ASN A 392 -13.08 -19.23 -44.60
CA ASN A 392 -13.19 -20.07 -45.78
C ASN A 392 -13.39 -19.22 -47.04
N ALA A 393 -12.74 -19.62 -48.14
CA ALA A 393 -12.90 -19.00 -49.45
C ALA A 393 -13.12 -20.07 -50.51
N SER A 394 -13.90 -19.74 -51.54
CA SER A 394 -14.10 -20.59 -52.71
C SER A 394 -14.17 -19.74 -53.97
N ALA A 395 -13.70 -20.30 -55.08
CA ALA A 395 -13.74 -19.67 -56.40
C ALA A 395 -13.82 -20.73 -57.49
N SER A 396 -14.19 -20.35 -58.69
CA SER A 396 -14.26 -21.22 -59.86
C SER A 396 -13.00 -21.08 -60.72
N ILE A 397 -12.54 -22.22 -61.27
CA ILE A 397 -11.58 -22.23 -62.37
C ILE A 397 -12.37 -22.53 -63.64
N THR A 398 -12.48 -21.56 -64.55
CA THR A 398 -13.21 -21.72 -65.82
C THR A 398 -12.28 -22.26 -66.91
N PRO A 399 -12.80 -23.05 -67.87
CA PRO A 399 -11.98 -23.56 -68.96
C PRO A 399 -11.30 -22.46 -69.77
N LYS A 400 -10.07 -22.72 -70.20
CA LYS A 400 -9.38 -21.85 -71.16
C LYS A 400 -9.85 -22.16 -72.58
N PRO A 401 -10.28 -21.17 -73.38
CA PRO A 401 -10.64 -21.43 -74.77
C PRO A 401 -9.40 -21.80 -75.60
N LEU A 402 -9.53 -22.82 -76.43
CA LEU A 402 -8.57 -23.21 -77.45
C LEU A 402 -9.10 -22.89 -78.85
N VAL A 403 -8.17 -22.53 -79.73
CA VAL A 403 -8.44 -22.32 -81.15
C VAL A 403 -7.73 -23.42 -81.94
N VAL A 404 -8.49 -24.13 -82.78
CA VAL A 404 -7.95 -25.10 -83.75
C VAL A 404 -7.71 -24.39 -85.07
N SER A 405 -6.58 -24.66 -85.72
CA SER A 405 -6.24 -24.11 -87.03
C SER A 405 -5.42 -25.12 -87.84
N GLY A 406 -5.21 -24.86 -89.14
CA GLY A 406 -4.35 -25.69 -89.99
C GLY A 406 -4.97 -26.99 -90.52
N ILE A 407 -6.26 -27.21 -90.28
CA ILE A 407 -7.02 -28.30 -90.90
C ILE A 407 -7.45 -27.88 -92.30
N THR A 408 -7.17 -28.71 -93.29
CA THR A 408 -7.59 -28.48 -94.69
C THR A 408 -8.44 -29.63 -95.18
N ALA A 409 -9.39 -29.37 -96.09
CA ALA A 409 -10.09 -30.44 -96.80
C ALA A 409 -9.36 -30.76 -98.10
N LEU A 410 -9.38 -32.03 -98.48
CA LEU A 410 -8.79 -32.49 -99.73
C LEU A 410 -9.83 -32.40 -100.86
N ASN A 411 -9.36 -32.01 -102.04
CA ASN A 411 -10.15 -32.06 -103.26
C ASN A 411 -10.51 -33.52 -103.58
N LYS A 412 -11.73 -33.75 -104.06
CA LYS A 412 -12.20 -35.08 -104.51
C LYS A 412 -12.87 -35.01 -105.88
N PRO A 413 -12.80 -36.06 -106.70
CA PRO A 413 -13.71 -36.19 -107.84
C PRO A 413 -15.14 -36.42 -107.36
N TYR A 414 -16.11 -36.06 -108.19
CA TYR A 414 -17.52 -36.38 -107.93
C TYR A 414 -17.73 -37.89 -107.77
N ASP A 415 -18.36 -38.27 -106.66
CA ASP A 415 -18.68 -39.66 -106.27
C ASP A 415 -20.11 -39.82 -105.74
N GLY A 416 -20.94 -38.79 -105.87
CA GLY A 416 -22.34 -38.78 -105.43
C GLY A 416 -22.55 -38.64 -103.91
N LYS A 417 -21.49 -38.43 -103.12
CA LYS A 417 -21.57 -38.28 -101.65
C LYS A 417 -21.07 -36.91 -101.18
N THR A 418 -21.48 -36.52 -99.97
CA THR A 418 -21.09 -35.25 -99.33
C THR A 418 -19.93 -35.40 -98.36
N ASP A 419 -19.42 -36.59 -98.10
CA ASP A 419 -18.27 -36.80 -97.23
C ASP A 419 -17.01 -36.15 -97.80
N ALA A 420 -16.24 -35.52 -96.92
CA ALA A 420 -14.97 -34.89 -97.23
C ALA A 420 -13.84 -35.58 -96.47
N THR A 421 -12.71 -35.78 -97.14
CA THR A 421 -11.46 -36.18 -96.48
C THR A 421 -10.74 -34.91 -96.03
N ILE A 422 -10.21 -34.92 -94.81
CA ILE A 422 -9.45 -33.81 -94.24
C ILE A 422 -7.99 -34.20 -94.00
N ASP A 423 -7.11 -33.23 -94.14
CA ASP A 423 -5.72 -33.31 -93.73
C ASP A 423 -5.55 -32.52 -92.42
N THR A 424 -5.20 -33.26 -91.36
CA THR A 424 -4.92 -32.74 -90.02
C THR A 424 -3.43 -32.72 -89.70
N SER A 425 -2.54 -33.02 -90.65
CA SER A 425 -1.08 -33.08 -90.44
C SER A 425 -0.49 -31.75 -89.96
N LYS A 426 -1.16 -30.64 -90.30
CA LYS A 426 -0.81 -29.27 -89.89
C LYS A 426 -1.77 -28.71 -88.83
N ALA A 427 -2.61 -29.54 -88.22
CA ALA A 427 -3.54 -29.09 -87.20
C ALA A 427 -2.77 -28.58 -85.96
N VAL A 428 -3.09 -27.37 -85.51
CA VAL A 428 -2.48 -26.74 -84.33
C VAL A 428 -3.57 -26.31 -83.37
N LEU A 429 -3.42 -26.70 -82.11
CA LEU A 429 -4.19 -26.16 -80.98
C LEU A 429 -3.43 -24.96 -80.39
N SER A 430 -3.94 -23.75 -80.62
CA SER A 430 -3.41 -22.52 -80.04
C SER A 430 -4.09 -22.20 -78.71
N GLY A 431 -3.31 -21.69 -77.76
CA GLY A 431 -3.77 -21.33 -76.42
C GLY A 431 -3.45 -22.34 -75.31
N LEU A 432 -2.83 -23.48 -75.65
CA LEU A 432 -2.39 -24.49 -74.68
C LEU A 432 -1.43 -23.91 -73.64
N VAL A 433 -1.64 -24.28 -72.38
CA VAL A 433 -0.67 -24.05 -71.31
C VAL A 433 0.48 -25.05 -71.48
N ALA A 434 1.71 -24.57 -71.32
CA ALA A 434 2.90 -25.39 -71.50
C ALA A 434 2.89 -26.61 -70.57
N GLY A 435 3.15 -27.80 -71.13
CA GLY A 435 3.17 -29.07 -70.40
C GLY A 435 1.84 -29.82 -70.34
N ASP A 436 0.74 -29.20 -70.77
CA ASP A 436 -0.56 -29.89 -70.81
C ASP A 436 -0.69 -30.83 -72.00
N LEU A 437 -1.36 -31.96 -71.77
CA LEU A 437 -1.61 -32.99 -72.78
C LEU A 437 -3.08 -32.94 -73.25
N VAL A 438 -3.28 -32.30 -74.40
CA VAL A 438 -4.58 -32.17 -75.06
C VAL A 438 -4.42 -32.43 -76.56
N THR A 439 -5.32 -33.24 -77.10
CA THR A 439 -5.44 -33.52 -78.54
C THR A 439 -6.91 -33.38 -78.97
N THR A 440 -7.17 -33.40 -80.27
CA THR A 440 -8.54 -33.40 -80.81
C THR A 440 -9.07 -34.82 -80.95
N THR A 441 -10.37 -35.02 -80.81
CA THR A 441 -11.03 -36.27 -81.21
C THR A 441 -11.06 -36.41 -82.73
N GLU A 442 -11.48 -37.59 -83.21
CA GLU A 442 -11.75 -37.81 -84.63
C GLU A 442 -12.81 -36.80 -85.12
N MET A 443 -12.48 -36.09 -86.21
CA MET A 443 -13.34 -35.10 -86.83
C MET A 443 -14.05 -35.68 -88.03
N LYS A 444 -15.29 -35.26 -88.25
CA LYS A 444 -16.02 -35.54 -89.49
C LYS A 444 -16.09 -34.29 -90.33
N ALA A 445 -15.95 -34.44 -91.64
CA ALA A 445 -16.02 -33.35 -92.57
C ALA A 445 -17.01 -33.69 -93.69
N ALA A 446 -17.82 -32.70 -94.07
CA ALA A 446 -18.76 -32.85 -95.17
C ALA A 446 -18.85 -31.56 -95.99
N PHE A 447 -18.94 -31.72 -97.30
CA PHE A 447 -19.38 -30.69 -98.22
C PHE A 447 -20.86 -30.36 -97.96
N ALA A 448 -21.24 -29.10 -98.21
CA ALA A 448 -22.65 -28.68 -98.08
C ALA A 448 -23.59 -29.45 -99.04
N ASP A 449 -23.08 -29.87 -100.19
CA ASP A 449 -23.79 -30.67 -101.19
C ASP A 449 -22.78 -31.48 -102.03
N LYS A 450 -23.29 -32.48 -102.77
CA LYS A 450 -22.47 -33.43 -103.55
C LYS A 450 -22.00 -32.90 -104.91
N ASN A 451 -22.46 -31.73 -105.38
CA ASN A 451 -22.24 -31.29 -106.75
C ASN A 451 -20.82 -30.76 -106.97
N ALA A 452 -20.30 -30.91 -108.19
CA ALA A 452 -19.01 -30.37 -108.59
C ALA A 452 -18.96 -28.84 -108.44
N GLY A 453 -17.81 -28.32 -108.04
CA GLY A 453 -17.60 -26.89 -107.82
C GLY A 453 -16.26 -26.60 -107.14
N THR A 454 -15.77 -25.38 -107.29
CA THR A 454 -14.52 -24.91 -106.70
C THR A 454 -14.74 -24.24 -105.36
N ALA A 455 -13.78 -24.36 -104.44
CA ALA A 455 -13.77 -23.75 -103.11
C ALA A 455 -15.07 -23.98 -102.33
N LYS A 456 -15.66 -25.18 -102.47
CA LYS A 456 -16.89 -25.54 -101.77
C LYS A 456 -16.64 -25.55 -100.27
N LYS A 457 -17.62 -25.06 -99.52
CA LYS A 457 -17.63 -25.05 -98.05
C LYS A 457 -17.63 -26.49 -97.53
N VAL A 458 -16.65 -26.81 -96.69
CA VAL A 458 -16.57 -28.06 -95.93
C VAL A 458 -16.74 -27.74 -94.46
N LEU A 459 -17.82 -28.24 -93.86
CA LEU A 459 -18.10 -28.07 -92.44
C LEU A 459 -17.40 -29.18 -91.65
N LEU A 460 -16.62 -28.79 -90.64
CA LEU A 460 -16.04 -29.73 -89.69
C LEU A 460 -17.00 -29.89 -88.51
N THR A 461 -17.33 -31.14 -88.18
CA THR A 461 -18.25 -31.51 -87.10
C THR A 461 -17.63 -32.58 -86.21
N GLY A 462 -18.16 -32.73 -84.99
CA GLY A 462 -17.65 -33.71 -84.04
C GLY A 462 -16.29 -33.37 -83.43
N LEU A 463 -15.85 -32.11 -83.53
CA LEU A 463 -14.61 -31.67 -82.90
C LEU A 463 -14.80 -31.63 -81.37
N GLY A 464 -14.14 -32.56 -80.69
CA GLY A 464 -13.97 -32.60 -79.25
C GLY A 464 -12.50 -32.56 -78.86
N LEU A 465 -12.23 -32.38 -77.56
CA LEU A 465 -10.90 -32.45 -76.98
C LEU A 465 -10.76 -33.75 -76.18
N THR A 466 -9.59 -34.38 -76.26
CA THR A 466 -9.22 -35.56 -75.48
C THR A 466 -7.80 -35.43 -74.93
N GLY A 467 -7.43 -36.32 -74.02
CA GLY A 467 -6.18 -36.23 -73.25
C GLY A 467 -6.42 -35.93 -71.77
N ALA A 468 -5.35 -36.00 -70.97
CA ALA A 468 -5.43 -35.90 -69.52
C ALA A 468 -5.94 -34.52 -69.05
N ASP A 469 -5.53 -33.45 -69.74
CA ASP A 469 -5.87 -32.07 -69.37
C ASP A 469 -7.06 -31.52 -70.17
N ALA A 470 -7.67 -32.30 -71.08
CA ALA A 470 -8.70 -31.81 -72.01
C ALA A 470 -9.90 -31.15 -71.31
N ARG A 471 -10.26 -31.63 -70.11
CA ARG A 471 -11.34 -31.07 -69.28
C ARG A 471 -11.10 -29.61 -68.85
N ASN A 472 -9.86 -29.15 -68.92
CA ASN A 472 -9.47 -27.80 -68.50
C ASN A 472 -9.63 -26.76 -69.62
N TYR A 473 -10.02 -27.22 -70.80
CA TYR A 473 -10.13 -26.40 -71.98
C TYR A 473 -11.55 -26.48 -72.55
N THR A 474 -11.94 -25.41 -73.23
CA THR A 474 -13.11 -25.42 -74.10
C THR A 474 -12.65 -25.15 -75.51
N PHE A 475 -13.41 -25.66 -76.46
CA PHE A 475 -13.25 -25.31 -77.85
C PHE A 475 -14.42 -24.41 -78.25
N SER A 476 -14.15 -23.28 -78.91
CA SER A 476 -15.20 -22.40 -79.40
C SER A 476 -15.01 -22.13 -80.90
N GLY A 477 -15.99 -22.54 -81.71
CA GLY A 477 -16.15 -22.10 -83.10
C GLY A 477 -16.36 -23.26 -84.09
N ASP A 478 -17.38 -23.15 -84.94
CA ASP A 478 -17.50 -24.03 -86.09
C ASP A 478 -16.30 -23.82 -87.01
N SER A 479 -15.51 -24.86 -87.22
CA SER A 479 -14.38 -24.78 -88.15
C SER A 479 -14.87 -25.11 -89.55
N VAL A 480 -14.64 -24.18 -90.47
CA VAL A 480 -14.97 -24.33 -91.88
C VAL A 480 -13.67 -24.29 -92.66
N THR A 481 -13.55 -25.19 -93.63
CA THR A 481 -12.48 -25.17 -94.62
C THR A 481 -13.10 -25.26 -96.02
N THR A 482 -12.28 -25.23 -97.07
CA THR A 482 -12.74 -25.30 -98.45
C THR A 482 -11.98 -26.34 -99.24
N ALA A 483 -12.67 -27.02 -100.14
CA ALA A 483 -12.08 -27.94 -101.12
C ALA A 483 -12.91 -27.95 -102.41
N ASP A 484 -12.34 -28.46 -103.48
CA ASP A 484 -13.02 -28.63 -104.76
C ASP A 484 -13.65 -30.03 -104.85
N ILE A 485 -14.86 -30.10 -105.40
CA ILE A 485 -15.37 -31.33 -106.00
C ILE A 485 -15.16 -31.19 -107.51
N THR A 486 -14.20 -31.94 -108.07
CA THR A 486 -13.95 -31.89 -109.51
C THR A 486 -15.00 -32.71 -110.25
N VAL A 487 -15.34 -32.24 -111.46
CA VAL A 487 -16.25 -32.97 -112.35
C VAL A 487 -15.64 -34.34 -112.64
N ARG A 488 -16.44 -35.40 -112.53
CA ARG A 488 -15.98 -36.76 -112.86
C ARG A 488 -15.90 -36.90 -114.37
N GLU A 489 -14.79 -37.41 -114.90
CA GLU A 489 -14.61 -37.55 -116.35
C GLU A 489 -15.60 -38.55 -116.96
N SER A 490 -15.81 -39.70 -116.31
CA SER A 490 -16.81 -40.68 -116.72
C SER A 490 -17.49 -41.40 -115.55
N SER A 491 -18.78 -41.65 -115.70
CA SER A 491 -19.50 -42.68 -114.92
C SER A 491 -19.62 -43.94 -115.76
N ASN A 492 -19.25 -45.07 -115.19
CA ASN A 492 -19.26 -46.35 -115.86
C ASN A 492 -20.56 -47.10 -115.54
N TRP A 493 -21.20 -47.60 -116.58
CA TRP A 493 -22.35 -48.47 -116.45
C TRP A 493 -21.91 -49.85 -115.93
N LEU A 494 -22.56 -50.31 -114.87
CA LEU A 494 -22.37 -51.62 -114.24
C LEU A 494 -23.56 -52.56 -114.47
N GLY A 495 -24.69 -52.05 -114.96
CA GLY A 495 -25.90 -52.83 -115.23
C GLY A 495 -25.74 -53.81 -116.41
N ALA A 496 -26.63 -54.79 -116.47
CA ALA A 496 -26.77 -55.66 -117.63
C ALA A 496 -27.63 -55.00 -118.72
N ALA A 497 -27.66 -55.59 -119.92
CA ALA A 497 -28.51 -55.13 -121.00
C ALA A 497 -30.00 -55.23 -120.61
N GLY A 498 -30.72 -54.10 -120.68
CA GLY A 498 -32.13 -53.99 -120.28
C GLY A 498 -32.36 -53.42 -118.87
N ASP A 499 -31.30 -53.23 -118.07
CA ASP A 499 -31.41 -52.61 -116.76
C ASP A 499 -31.72 -51.11 -116.86
N LEU A 500 -32.42 -50.57 -115.86
CA LEU A 500 -32.88 -49.18 -115.85
C LEU A 500 -31.74 -48.22 -115.51
N TRP A 501 -31.56 -47.20 -116.35
CA TRP A 501 -30.54 -46.15 -116.15
C TRP A 501 -30.79 -45.30 -114.90
N SER A 502 -32.05 -45.23 -114.47
CA SER A 502 -32.48 -44.52 -113.27
C SER A 502 -32.18 -45.26 -111.98
N ASP A 503 -31.78 -46.55 -112.03
CA ASP A 503 -31.39 -47.29 -110.82
C ASP A 503 -29.92 -46.99 -110.48
N PRO A 504 -29.65 -46.35 -109.33
CA PRO A 504 -28.31 -46.01 -108.90
C PRO A 504 -27.33 -47.19 -108.81
N LYS A 505 -27.83 -48.41 -108.58
CA LYS A 505 -26.99 -49.61 -108.42
C LYS A 505 -26.28 -50.03 -109.71
N ASN A 506 -26.79 -49.58 -110.85
CA ASN A 506 -26.26 -49.89 -112.16
C ASN A 506 -25.16 -48.92 -112.60
N TRP A 507 -24.71 -48.04 -111.71
CA TRP A 507 -23.62 -47.09 -111.95
C TRP A 507 -22.54 -47.25 -110.88
N ASP A 508 -21.28 -47.11 -111.27
CA ASP A 508 -20.19 -46.96 -110.30
C ASP A 508 -20.35 -45.69 -109.46
N VAL A 509 -20.77 -44.61 -110.11
CA VAL A 509 -21.24 -43.34 -109.54
C VAL A 509 -22.37 -42.84 -110.43
N VAL A 510 -23.53 -42.54 -109.85
CA VAL A 510 -24.70 -42.06 -110.60
C VAL A 510 -24.36 -40.80 -111.40
N PRO A 511 -24.49 -40.81 -112.74
CA PRO A 511 -24.32 -39.61 -113.56
C PRO A 511 -25.43 -38.61 -113.23
N GLU A 512 -25.05 -37.38 -112.86
CA GLU A 512 -26.01 -36.36 -112.45
C GLU A 512 -25.62 -34.98 -112.97
N GLY A 513 -26.44 -34.44 -113.88
CA GLY A 513 -26.29 -33.09 -114.41
C GLY A 513 -24.86 -32.78 -114.89
N ALA A 514 -24.33 -31.63 -114.47
CA ALA A 514 -22.99 -31.15 -114.82
C ALA A 514 -21.87 -31.79 -113.98
N ASN A 515 -22.18 -32.75 -113.10
CA ASN A 515 -21.19 -33.36 -112.20
C ASN A 515 -20.34 -34.44 -112.87
N VAL A 516 -20.77 -34.94 -114.04
CA VAL A 516 -20.08 -35.97 -114.82
C VAL A 516 -19.98 -35.54 -116.29
N ARG A 517 -18.80 -35.64 -116.92
CA ARG A 517 -18.59 -35.20 -118.32
C ARG A 517 -19.09 -36.20 -119.35
N SER A 518 -19.04 -37.48 -119.05
CA SER A 518 -19.44 -38.55 -119.96
C SER A 518 -19.97 -39.77 -119.22
N VAL A 519 -20.72 -40.61 -119.93
CA VAL A 519 -21.10 -41.95 -119.45
C VAL A 519 -20.45 -42.98 -120.36
N VAL A 520 -19.94 -44.05 -119.78
CA VAL A 520 -19.24 -45.12 -120.50
C VAL A 520 -20.02 -46.42 -120.34
N PHE A 521 -20.39 -47.02 -121.45
CA PHE A 521 -21.07 -48.30 -121.52
C PHE A 521 -20.10 -49.39 -121.99
N PRO A 522 -20.12 -50.59 -121.39
CA PRO A 522 -19.48 -51.78 -121.97
C PRO A 522 -19.91 -52.00 -123.43
N ALA A 523 -19.04 -52.58 -124.27
CA ALA A 523 -19.29 -52.71 -125.71
C ALA A 523 -20.53 -53.56 -126.10
N ASN A 524 -21.19 -54.21 -125.13
CA ASN A 524 -22.32 -55.14 -125.31
C ASN A 524 -23.52 -54.84 -124.39
N THR A 525 -23.61 -53.64 -123.84
CA THR A 525 -24.75 -53.12 -123.05
C THR A 525 -25.46 -52.05 -123.82
#